data_AF-B6H4S2-F1
#
_entry.id   AF-B6H4S2-F1
#
_cell.length_a   1.000
_cell.length_b   1.000
_cell.length_c   1.000
_cell.angle_alpha   90.00
_cell.angle_beta   90.00
_cell.angle_gamma   90.00
#
_symmetry.space_group_name_H-M   'P 1'
#
loop_
_entity.id
_entity.type
_entity.pdbx_description
1 polymer ?
#
loop_
_entity_poly.entity_id
_entity_poly.type
_entity_poly.pdbx_seq_one_letter_code
_entity_poly.pdbx_strand_id
1 'polypeptide(L)'
;MSASVPIQDSVVQISPSTWCLGCTVQCDRVAEPDDTCTAAWRDGEDWYTLRPVSEQPAPSEKSPVATPADSHEVSLIHTGGTLSAVWAIGNNAICKVHHWSPDTTSESETIKFVQKMAPQVPIPKVITSWVDGERSFLVLKRVPGITLRDAWGTMSASQQDSILNEVVHCCEILASITSERLQDVSGGPVLEPYLAHSGKDSLEPLNVCESKEYFFRVDLHPNPEIKERFHLYHPDLGPGNILIYDQRLAAIIDWESAGFYPHFWISTKPSVSRGLDFCPPIPGIDETEWRKRLRMKLQDRGYPRFAEWFMEWRKSKSR
;
A
#
# COMPACT_ATOMS: atom_id res chain seq x y z
N MET A 1 -22.26 13.13 -20.07
CA MET A 1 -21.38 12.47 -19.08
C MET A 1 -20.27 13.46 -18.79
N SER A 2 -20.24 14.06 -17.60
CA SER A 2 -19.12 14.90 -17.19
C SER A 2 -17.87 14.02 -17.24
N ALA A 3 -16.82 14.44 -17.95
CA ALA A 3 -15.54 13.76 -17.83
C ALA A 3 -15.18 13.75 -16.34
N SER A 4 -14.90 12.58 -15.77
CA SER A 4 -14.38 12.52 -14.41
C SER A 4 -13.06 13.29 -14.40
N VAL A 5 -12.88 14.14 -13.39
CA VAL A 5 -11.62 14.85 -13.17
C VAL A 5 -10.50 13.80 -13.15
N PRO A 6 -9.32 14.04 -13.78
CA PRO A 6 -8.19 13.13 -13.66
C PRO A 6 -7.79 12.93 -12.19
N ILE A 7 -7.28 11.75 -11.83
CA ILE A 7 -6.93 11.46 -10.42
C ILE A 7 -5.77 12.32 -9.91
N GLN A 8 -4.87 12.72 -10.79
CA GLN A 8 -3.81 13.68 -10.47
C GLN A 8 -4.31 15.12 -10.27
N ASP A 9 -5.59 15.39 -10.53
CA ASP A 9 -6.18 16.72 -10.29
C ASP A 9 -7.11 16.68 -9.05
N SER A 10 -6.95 15.66 -8.19
CA SER A 10 -7.72 15.51 -6.95
C SER A 10 -7.34 16.52 -5.88
N VAL A 11 -6.18 17.17 -6.00
CA VAL A 11 -5.71 18.18 -5.05
C VAL A 11 -5.45 19.46 -5.82
N VAL A 12 -6.11 20.54 -5.41
CA VAL A 12 -6.16 21.80 -6.16
C VAL A 12 -5.82 22.94 -5.22
N GLN A 13 -4.90 23.81 -5.65
CA GLN A 13 -4.54 25.00 -4.89
C GLN A 13 -5.55 26.13 -5.16
N ILE A 14 -6.10 26.71 -4.08
CA ILE A 14 -7.05 27.83 -4.13
C ILE A 14 -6.36 29.15 -3.79
N SER A 15 -5.45 29.11 -2.81
CA SER A 15 -4.67 30.27 -2.37
C SER A 15 -3.24 29.82 -2.00
N PRO A 16 -2.29 30.74 -1.74
CA PRO A 16 -0.94 30.38 -1.31
C PRO A 16 -0.87 29.51 -0.04
N SER A 17 -1.92 29.47 0.77
CA SER A 17 -1.99 28.70 2.02
C SER A 17 -3.23 27.80 2.12
N THR A 18 -3.97 27.59 1.02
CA THR A 18 -5.23 26.83 1.01
C THR A 18 -5.32 25.93 -0.21
N TRP A 19 -5.67 24.67 0.02
CA TRP A 19 -5.89 23.63 -1.00
C TRP A 19 -7.22 22.92 -0.76
N CYS A 20 -7.86 22.45 -1.83
CA CYS A 20 -8.95 21.48 -1.73
C CYS A 20 -8.42 20.08 -2.03
N LEU A 21 -8.79 19.12 -1.18
CA LEU A 21 -8.54 17.70 -1.35
C LEU A 21 -9.90 17.06 -1.68
N GLY A 22 -10.13 16.82 -2.97
CA GLY A 22 -11.44 16.50 -3.50
C GLY A 22 -12.38 17.71 -3.48
N CYS A 23 -13.67 17.43 -3.36
CA CYS A 23 -14.76 18.41 -3.30
C CYS A 23 -15.19 18.73 -1.86
N THR A 24 -14.82 17.87 -0.90
CA THR A 24 -15.41 17.86 0.45
C THR A 24 -14.47 18.35 1.55
N VAL A 25 -13.15 18.38 1.32
CA VAL A 25 -12.17 18.73 2.35
C VAL A 25 -11.27 19.86 1.88
N GLN A 26 -11.15 20.88 2.74
CA GLN A 26 -10.18 21.96 2.61
C GLN A 26 -8.97 21.68 3.52
N CYS A 27 -7.77 21.93 2.99
CA CYS A 27 -6.52 21.92 3.72
C CYS A 27 -5.95 23.34 3.80
N ASP A 28 -5.69 23.82 5.01
CA ASP A 28 -5.13 25.15 5.24
C ASP A 28 -3.80 25.05 6.00
N ARG A 29 -2.81 25.85 5.56
CA ARG A 29 -1.61 26.13 6.36
C ARG A 29 -1.87 27.33 7.27
N VAL A 30 -1.76 27.13 8.57
CA VAL A 30 -2.07 28.11 9.62
C VAL A 30 -1.01 28.10 10.72
N ALA A 31 -0.93 29.18 11.49
CA ALA A 31 0.02 29.27 12.62
C ALA A 31 -0.36 28.34 13.79
N GLU A 32 -1.65 28.19 14.08
CA GLU A 32 -2.16 27.27 15.11
C GLU A 32 -3.50 26.65 14.66
N PRO A 33 -3.77 25.38 14.98
CA PRO A 33 -5.05 24.75 14.72
C PRO A 33 -6.17 25.33 15.58
N ASP A 34 -7.37 25.40 15.03
CA ASP A 34 -8.61 25.74 15.75
C ASP A 34 -9.43 24.47 16.08
N ASP A 35 -10.42 24.58 16.96
CA ASP A 35 -11.28 23.46 17.38
C ASP A 35 -12.24 22.96 16.28
N THR A 36 -12.28 23.62 15.11
CA THR A 36 -13.15 23.24 14.00
C THR A 36 -12.49 22.27 13.02
N CYS A 37 -11.17 22.07 13.13
CA CYS A 37 -10.45 21.13 12.28
C CYS A 37 -10.76 19.68 12.62
N THR A 38 -10.87 18.83 11.59
CA THR A 38 -11.07 17.38 11.73
C THR A 38 -9.77 16.63 11.90
N ALA A 39 -8.68 17.20 11.40
CA ALA A 39 -7.33 16.70 11.59
C ALA A 39 -6.33 17.85 11.48
N ALA A 40 -5.20 17.71 12.18
CA ALA A 40 -4.09 18.65 12.07
C ALA A 40 -2.76 17.94 12.28
N TRP A 41 -1.72 18.45 11.61
CA TRP A 41 -0.34 18.05 11.88
C TRP A 41 0.59 19.25 11.75
N ARG A 42 1.65 19.22 12.54
CA ARG A 42 2.67 20.27 12.57
C ARG A 42 3.70 20.03 11.48
N ASP A 43 4.13 21.09 10.81
CA ASP A 43 5.21 21.08 9.82
C ASP A 43 6.10 22.32 10.01
N GLY A 44 7.24 22.15 10.67
CA GLY A 44 8.08 23.28 11.08
C GLY A 44 7.40 24.18 12.11
N GLU A 45 7.29 25.46 11.80
CA GLU A 45 6.61 26.47 12.64
C GLU A 45 5.09 26.51 12.39
N ASP A 46 4.65 26.01 11.23
CA ASP A 46 3.25 26.04 10.82
C ASP A 46 2.53 24.71 11.15
N TRP A 47 1.21 24.75 10.99
CA TRP A 47 0.32 23.61 11.01
C TRP A 47 -0.44 23.50 9.70
N TYR A 48 -0.65 22.27 9.25
CA TYR A 48 -1.66 21.97 8.25
C TYR A 48 -2.90 21.45 8.97
N THR A 49 -4.06 22.01 8.64
CA THR A 49 -5.36 21.60 9.17
C THR A 49 -6.27 21.14 8.05
N LEU A 50 -7.09 20.13 8.34
CA LEU A 50 -8.15 19.67 7.45
C LEU A 50 -9.50 20.03 8.06
N ARG A 51 -10.42 20.48 7.22
CA ARG A 51 -11.79 20.82 7.60
C ARG A 51 -12.76 20.48 6.47
N PRO A 52 -14.02 20.11 6.76
CA PRO A 52 -15.03 20.00 5.73
C PRO A 52 -15.22 21.35 5.04
N VAL A 53 -15.41 21.35 3.72
CA VAL A 53 -15.80 22.55 2.99
C VAL A 53 -17.23 22.92 3.42
N SER A 54 -17.41 24.05 4.13
CA SER A 54 -18.74 24.62 4.36
C SER A 54 -19.30 25.14 3.03
N GLU A 55 -20.61 25.03 2.79
CA GLU A 55 -21.30 25.45 1.55
C GLU A 55 -20.59 26.64 0.86
N GLN A 56 -20.14 26.41 -0.37
CA GLN A 56 -19.44 27.42 -1.15
C GLN A 56 -20.23 28.74 -1.12
N PRO A 57 -19.62 29.89 -0.77
CA PRO A 57 -20.27 31.15 -1.04
C PRO A 57 -20.57 31.20 -2.55
N ALA A 58 -21.79 31.62 -2.90
CA ALA A 58 -22.24 31.77 -4.28
C ALA A 58 -21.11 32.39 -5.14
N PRO A 59 -20.90 31.91 -6.39
CA PRO A 59 -19.74 32.30 -7.18
C PRO A 59 -19.72 33.81 -7.36
N SER A 60 -18.87 34.48 -6.57
CA SER A 60 -18.53 35.87 -6.82
C SER A 60 -17.55 35.90 -7.98
N GLU A 61 -17.66 36.91 -8.84
CA GLU A 61 -16.92 37.11 -10.10
C GLU A 61 -15.38 37.16 -9.97
N LYS A 62 -14.82 36.88 -8.80
CA LYS A 62 -13.39 36.80 -8.50
C LYS A 62 -13.02 35.54 -7.71
N SER A 63 -13.63 34.41 -8.02
CA SER A 63 -13.11 33.13 -7.50
C SER A 63 -11.68 32.93 -8.03
N PRO A 64 -10.69 32.69 -7.16
CA PRO A 64 -9.33 32.41 -7.62
C PRO A 64 -9.37 31.22 -8.56
N VAL A 65 -8.63 31.31 -9.66
CA VAL A 65 -8.52 30.21 -10.63
C VAL A 65 -7.88 29.04 -9.88
N ALA A 66 -8.68 28.02 -9.59
CA ALA A 66 -8.22 26.81 -8.95
C ALA A 66 -7.25 26.11 -9.92
N THR A 67 -6.01 25.91 -9.50
CA THR A 67 -4.96 25.30 -10.33
C THR A 67 -4.52 23.97 -9.73
N PRO A 68 -4.15 22.97 -10.54
CA PRO A 68 -3.58 21.74 -10.04
C PRO A 68 -2.46 22.07 -9.05
N ALA A 69 -2.48 21.44 -7.88
CA ALA A 69 -1.45 21.71 -6.89
C ALA A 69 -0.10 21.23 -7.45
N ASP A 70 0.85 22.14 -7.57
CA ASP A 70 2.26 21.82 -7.85
C ASP A 70 3.15 22.89 -7.22
N SER A 71 2.94 23.06 -5.91
CA SER A 71 3.68 23.99 -5.08
C SER A 71 4.73 23.23 -4.28
N HIS A 72 5.76 23.91 -3.79
CA HIS A 72 6.73 23.30 -2.87
C HIS A 72 6.06 22.73 -1.61
N GLU A 73 4.89 23.28 -1.23
CA GLU A 73 4.16 22.90 -0.02
C GLU A 73 3.26 21.69 -0.24
N VAL A 74 2.52 21.66 -1.35
CA VAL A 74 1.67 20.54 -1.74
C VAL A 74 2.02 20.18 -3.17
N SER A 75 2.61 19.00 -3.34
CA SER A 75 3.16 18.51 -4.60
C SER A 75 2.80 17.06 -4.85
N LEU A 76 2.60 16.72 -6.12
CA LEU A 76 2.35 15.37 -6.57
C LEU A 76 3.68 14.58 -6.60
N ILE A 77 3.74 13.48 -5.86
CA ILE A 77 4.92 12.61 -5.76
C ILE A 77 4.87 11.49 -6.81
N HIS A 78 3.70 10.90 -6.99
CA HIS A 78 3.54 9.71 -7.82
C HIS A 78 2.12 9.58 -8.38
N THR A 79 2.01 8.99 -9.57
CA THR A 79 0.75 8.59 -10.18
C THR A 79 0.81 7.12 -10.60
N GLY A 80 -0.11 6.31 -10.07
CA GLY A 80 -0.31 4.92 -10.47
C GLY A 80 -1.28 4.83 -11.64
N GLY A 81 -0.94 5.50 -12.74
CA GLY A 81 -1.83 5.65 -13.89
C GLY A 81 -3.07 6.50 -13.55
N THR A 82 -4.27 5.99 -13.84
CA THR A 82 -5.54 6.70 -13.61
C THR A 82 -6.23 6.31 -12.30
N LEU A 83 -5.64 5.39 -11.52
CA LEU A 83 -6.30 4.77 -10.36
C LEU A 83 -5.76 5.24 -9.00
N SER A 84 -4.55 5.78 -8.97
CA SER A 84 -3.97 6.36 -7.75
C SER A 84 -3.09 7.58 -8.01
N ALA A 85 -3.09 8.48 -7.03
CA ALA A 85 -2.16 9.60 -6.94
C ALA A 85 -1.67 9.76 -5.50
N VAL A 86 -0.40 10.13 -5.33
CA VAL A 86 0.22 10.32 -4.01
C VAL A 86 0.79 11.73 -3.94
N TRP A 87 0.42 12.45 -2.89
CA TRP A 87 0.75 13.85 -2.67
C TRP A 87 1.57 14.04 -1.40
N ALA A 88 2.57 14.91 -1.44
CA ALA A 88 3.16 15.49 -0.24
C ALA A 88 2.29 16.64 0.26
N ILE A 89 2.09 16.74 1.57
CA ILE A 89 1.52 17.94 2.20
C ILE A 89 2.48 18.39 3.30
N GLY A 90 3.22 19.44 3.01
CA GLY A 90 4.42 19.82 3.73
C GLY A 90 5.47 18.70 3.73
N ASN A 91 6.30 18.70 4.76
CA ASN A 91 7.34 17.68 4.95
C ASN A 91 6.88 16.50 5.80
N ASN A 92 5.74 16.62 6.49
CA ASN A 92 5.33 15.67 7.53
C ASN A 92 4.08 14.83 7.20
N ALA A 93 3.42 15.03 6.06
CA ALA A 93 2.27 14.23 5.66
C ALA A 93 2.31 13.78 4.19
N ILE A 94 1.66 12.64 3.94
CA ILE A 94 1.41 12.08 2.62
C ILE A 94 -0.09 11.90 2.46
N CYS A 95 -0.67 12.33 1.35
CA CYS A 95 -2.06 12.08 1.00
C CYS A 95 -2.13 11.14 -0.21
N LYS A 96 -2.62 9.93 -0.01
CA LYS A 96 -2.95 8.99 -1.09
C LYS A 96 -4.39 9.20 -1.52
N VAL A 97 -4.61 9.23 -2.83
CA VAL A 97 -5.93 9.33 -3.44
C VAL A 97 -6.10 8.15 -4.37
N HIS A 98 -7.02 7.23 -4.05
CA HIS A 98 -7.30 6.03 -4.85
C HIS A 98 -8.73 6.06 -5.35
N HIS A 99 -8.99 5.42 -6.49
CA HIS A 99 -10.37 5.08 -6.87
C HIS A 99 -11.00 4.22 -5.77
N TRP A 100 -12.26 4.50 -5.43
CA TRP A 100 -12.96 3.83 -4.34
C TRP A 100 -14.17 3.04 -4.85
N SER A 101 -14.30 1.83 -4.32
CA SER A 101 -15.47 0.97 -4.49
C SER A 101 -15.97 0.53 -3.10
N PRO A 102 -17.29 0.47 -2.87
CA PRO A 102 -17.86 0.00 -1.60
C PRO A 102 -17.41 -1.40 -1.18
N ASP A 103 -17.05 -2.26 -2.13
CA ASP A 103 -16.67 -3.66 -1.88
C ASP A 103 -15.18 -3.83 -1.52
N THR A 104 -14.40 -2.75 -1.46
CA THR A 104 -12.96 -2.78 -1.21
C THR A 104 -12.63 -2.26 0.18
N THR A 105 -11.94 -3.08 0.99
CA THR A 105 -11.40 -2.63 2.27
C THR A 105 -10.41 -1.49 2.05
N SER A 106 -10.54 -0.41 2.81
CA SER A 106 -9.64 0.72 2.67
C SER A 106 -8.26 0.40 3.25
N GLU A 107 -7.19 0.90 2.64
CA GLU A 107 -5.83 0.79 3.22
C GLU A 107 -5.78 1.34 4.66
N SER A 108 -6.61 2.35 4.97
CA SER A 108 -6.72 2.92 6.31
C SER A 108 -7.17 1.89 7.36
N GLU A 109 -8.11 1.00 7.00
CA GLU A 109 -8.60 -0.06 7.87
C GLU A 109 -7.56 -1.15 8.04
N THR A 110 -6.86 -1.50 6.96
CA THR A 110 -5.75 -2.45 7.00
C THR A 110 -4.61 -1.97 7.90
N ILE A 111 -4.18 -0.72 7.77
CA ILE A 111 -3.15 -0.13 8.65
C ILE A 111 -3.61 -0.15 10.11
N LYS A 112 -4.86 0.25 10.40
CA LYS A 112 -5.41 0.22 11.77
C LYS A 112 -5.47 -1.19 12.35
N PHE A 113 -5.83 -2.18 11.52
CA PHE A 113 -5.85 -3.59 11.91
C PHE A 113 -4.45 -4.07 12.28
N VAL A 114 -3.46 -3.82 11.42
CA VAL A 114 -2.07 -4.23 11.65
C VAL A 114 -1.48 -3.51 12.87
N GLN A 115 -1.76 -2.22 13.03
CA GLN A 115 -1.33 -1.45 14.21
C GLN A 115 -1.82 -2.08 15.52
N LYS A 116 -3.05 -2.60 15.52
CA LYS A 116 -3.66 -3.24 16.68
C LYS A 116 -3.11 -4.65 16.92
N MET A 117 -2.96 -5.44 15.86
CA MET A 117 -2.65 -6.88 15.99
C MET A 117 -1.15 -7.18 15.99
N ALA A 118 -0.35 -6.35 15.31
CA ALA A 118 1.10 -6.47 15.17
C ALA A 118 1.79 -5.11 15.42
N PRO A 119 1.68 -4.52 16.62
CA PRO A 119 2.25 -3.19 16.90
C PRO A 119 3.78 -3.13 16.79
N GLN A 120 4.47 -4.27 16.67
CA GLN A 120 5.92 -4.34 16.44
C GLN A 120 6.30 -4.12 14.97
N VAL A 121 5.35 -4.27 14.03
CA VAL A 121 5.61 -4.06 12.61
C VAL A 121 5.60 -2.55 12.33
N PRO A 122 6.69 -1.99 11.79
CA PRO A 122 6.77 -0.56 11.55
C PRO A 122 5.90 -0.18 10.34
N ILE A 123 4.88 0.66 10.58
CA ILE A 123 3.89 1.11 9.60
C ILE A 123 3.65 2.61 9.71
N PRO A 124 3.18 3.29 8.65
CA PRO A 124 2.75 4.68 8.71
C PRO A 124 1.59 4.87 9.71
N LYS A 125 1.57 6.03 10.36
CA LYS A 125 0.44 6.42 11.21
C LYS A 125 -0.64 7.07 10.35
N VAL A 126 -1.87 6.57 10.43
CA VAL A 126 -3.04 7.24 9.85
C VAL A 126 -3.34 8.53 10.61
N ILE A 127 -3.39 9.66 9.88
CA ILE A 127 -3.89 10.94 10.39
C ILE A 127 -5.41 10.98 10.24
N THR A 128 -5.90 10.77 9.01
CA THR A 128 -7.33 10.69 8.72
C THR A 128 -7.57 10.03 7.37
N SER A 129 -8.82 9.62 7.10
CA SER A 129 -9.24 9.04 5.83
C SER A 129 -10.72 9.32 5.59
N TRP A 130 -11.12 9.53 4.34
CA TRP A 130 -12.52 9.73 3.96
C TRP A 130 -12.78 9.29 2.52
N VAL A 131 -14.04 9.23 2.15
CA VAL A 131 -14.50 8.97 0.78
C VAL A 131 -15.15 10.24 0.24
N ASP A 132 -14.84 10.58 -1.01
CA ASP A 132 -15.39 11.71 -1.74
C ASP A 132 -15.78 11.23 -3.15
N GLY A 133 -17.07 10.97 -3.35
CA GLY A 133 -17.60 10.36 -4.55
C GLY A 133 -16.99 8.98 -4.82
N GLU A 134 -16.32 8.82 -5.95
CA GLU A 134 -15.65 7.57 -6.38
C GLU A 134 -14.17 7.54 -6.00
N ARG A 135 -13.74 8.34 -5.02
CA ARG A 135 -12.36 8.43 -4.55
C ARG A 135 -12.29 8.23 -3.04
N SER A 136 -11.22 7.59 -2.61
CA SER A 136 -10.83 7.53 -1.21
C SER A 136 -9.58 8.36 -1.01
N PHE A 137 -9.53 9.06 0.11
CA PHE A 137 -8.40 9.86 0.55
C PHE A 137 -7.86 9.27 1.84
N LEU A 138 -6.55 9.11 1.90
CA LEU A 138 -5.84 8.62 3.07
C LEU A 138 -4.66 9.53 3.36
N VAL A 139 -4.71 10.22 4.50
CA VAL A 139 -3.63 11.08 4.97
C VAL A 139 -2.84 10.32 6.04
N LEU A 140 -1.55 10.13 5.76
CA LEU A 140 -0.60 9.43 6.60
C LEU A 140 0.45 10.41 7.11
N LYS A 141 0.94 10.20 8.34
CA LYS A 141 2.17 10.84 8.78
C LYS A 141 3.32 10.33 7.91
N ARG A 142 4.08 11.23 7.30
CA ARG A 142 5.26 10.89 6.49
C ARG A 142 6.30 10.21 7.38
N VAL A 143 6.75 9.04 6.95
CA VAL A 143 7.86 8.33 7.59
C VAL A 143 9.16 8.85 6.99
N PRO A 144 10.12 9.33 7.82
CA PRO A 144 11.45 9.72 7.33
C PRO A 144 12.16 8.53 6.68
N GLY A 145 12.90 8.78 5.60
CA GLY A 145 13.70 7.76 4.94
C GLY A 145 13.65 7.82 3.42
N ILE A 146 14.35 6.90 2.80
CA ILE A 146 14.32 6.62 1.35
C ILE A 146 13.85 5.19 1.13
N THR A 147 13.42 4.86 -0.08
CA THR A 147 13.01 3.49 -0.39
C THR A 147 14.21 2.53 -0.29
N LEU A 148 13.96 1.26 -0.01
CA LEU A 148 14.97 0.21 -0.04
C LEU A 148 15.61 0.15 -1.42
N ARG A 149 14.82 0.32 -2.48
CA ARG A 149 15.31 0.41 -3.86
C ARG A 149 16.41 1.46 -4.00
N ASP A 150 16.20 2.66 -3.45
CA ASP A 150 17.15 3.76 -3.57
C ASP A 150 18.37 3.59 -2.66
N ALA A 151 18.20 2.96 -1.50
CA ALA A 151 19.27 2.70 -0.55
C ALA A 151 20.17 1.52 -0.96
N TRP A 152 19.64 0.51 -1.66
CA TRP A 152 20.28 -0.81 -1.78
C TRP A 152 21.69 -0.77 -2.36
N GLY A 153 21.91 0.05 -3.40
CA GLY A 153 23.19 0.17 -4.09
C GLY A 153 24.31 0.81 -3.27
N THR A 154 23.98 1.53 -2.20
CA THR A 154 24.96 2.16 -1.30
C THR A 154 25.19 1.38 -0.01
N MET A 155 24.35 0.38 0.25
CA MET A 155 24.47 -0.50 1.42
C MET A 155 25.60 -1.52 1.24
N SER A 156 26.36 -1.74 2.31
CA SER A 156 27.20 -2.92 2.48
C SER A 156 26.38 -4.21 2.53
N ALA A 157 27.02 -5.35 2.24
CA ALA A 157 26.38 -6.66 2.30
C ALA A 157 25.76 -6.95 3.68
N SER A 158 26.42 -6.56 4.77
CA SER A 158 25.90 -6.73 6.13
C SER A 158 24.66 -5.89 6.43
N GLN A 159 24.59 -4.66 5.90
CA GLN A 159 23.39 -3.82 6.03
C GLN A 159 22.23 -4.43 5.25
N GLN A 160 22.46 -4.88 4.01
CA GLN A 160 21.45 -5.56 3.20
C GLN A 160 20.92 -6.81 3.92
N ASP A 161 21.81 -7.62 4.52
CA ASP A 161 21.41 -8.79 5.30
C ASP A 161 20.64 -8.43 6.57
N SER A 162 21.01 -7.34 7.25
CA SER A 162 20.25 -6.84 8.41
C SER A 162 18.83 -6.48 8.02
N ILE A 163 18.65 -5.68 6.97
CA ILE A 163 17.33 -5.28 6.48
C ILE A 163 16.51 -6.49 6.05
N LEU A 164 17.10 -7.45 5.32
CA LEU A 164 16.43 -8.70 4.96
C LEU A 164 15.92 -9.44 6.20
N ASN A 165 16.73 -9.56 7.24
CA ASN A 165 16.33 -10.22 8.47
C ASN A 165 15.20 -9.44 9.19
N GLU A 166 15.24 -8.10 9.20
CA GLU A 166 14.18 -7.26 9.77
C GLU A 166 12.85 -7.42 9.02
N VAL A 167 12.87 -7.44 7.69
CA VAL A 167 11.67 -7.65 6.85
C VAL A 167 11.11 -9.06 7.05
N VAL A 168 11.96 -10.09 7.05
CA VAL A 168 11.51 -11.48 7.30
C VAL A 168 10.94 -11.65 8.69
N HIS A 169 11.52 -10.98 9.69
CA HIS A 169 10.97 -10.96 11.03
C HIS A 169 9.57 -10.33 11.07
N CYS A 170 9.34 -9.25 10.31
CA CYS A 170 8.00 -8.69 10.15
C CYS A 170 7.03 -9.70 9.50
N CYS A 171 7.48 -10.45 8.48
CA CYS A 171 6.66 -11.52 7.90
C CYS A 171 6.29 -12.61 8.92
N GLU A 172 7.20 -13.00 9.81
CA GLU A 172 6.93 -13.98 10.88
C GLU A 172 5.90 -13.44 11.89
N ILE A 173 6.04 -12.17 12.29
CA ILE A 173 5.07 -11.52 13.18
C ILE A 173 3.68 -11.50 12.54
N LEU A 174 3.57 -11.04 11.29
CA LEU A 174 2.30 -11.00 10.57
C LEU A 174 1.73 -12.41 10.42
N ALA A 175 2.52 -13.39 9.99
CA ALA A 175 2.05 -14.75 9.76
C ALA A 175 1.59 -15.46 11.06
N SER A 176 1.98 -14.97 12.24
CA SER A 176 1.44 -15.48 13.52
C SER A 176 -0.04 -15.12 13.73
N ILE A 177 -0.55 -14.11 13.03
CA ILE A 177 -1.95 -13.70 13.05
C ILE A 177 -2.68 -14.46 11.95
N THR A 178 -3.69 -15.23 12.33
CA THR A 178 -4.35 -16.18 11.43
C THR A 178 -5.85 -15.96 11.28
N SER A 179 -6.40 -16.43 10.16
CA SER A 179 -7.83 -16.50 9.86
C SER A 179 -8.25 -17.90 9.41
N GLU A 180 -9.53 -18.21 9.49
CA GLU A 180 -10.14 -19.45 8.95
C GLU A 180 -10.41 -19.37 7.45
N ARG A 181 -10.26 -18.19 6.87
CA ARG A 181 -10.54 -17.92 5.45
C ARG A 181 -9.40 -17.13 4.82
N LEU A 182 -9.20 -17.37 3.52
CA LEU A 182 -8.49 -16.46 2.64
C LEU A 182 -9.40 -15.26 2.41
N GLN A 183 -9.00 -14.07 2.88
CA GLN A 183 -9.80 -12.84 2.83
C GLN A 183 -8.93 -11.64 3.22
N ASP A 184 -9.40 -10.42 2.98
CA ASP A 184 -8.78 -9.23 3.55
C ASP A 184 -9.00 -9.13 5.09
N VAL A 185 -8.57 -8.03 5.69
CA VAL A 185 -8.70 -7.82 7.15
C VAL A 185 -10.13 -7.58 7.65
N SER A 186 -11.06 -7.24 6.74
CA SER A 186 -12.47 -6.95 7.03
C SER A 186 -13.41 -8.10 6.65
N GLY A 187 -12.89 -9.17 6.03
CA GLY A 187 -13.67 -10.31 5.56
C GLY A 187 -14.09 -10.26 4.10
N GLY A 188 -13.61 -9.27 3.34
CA GLY A 188 -13.84 -9.08 1.92
C GLY A 188 -12.77 -9.71 1.03
N PRO A 189 -12.87 -9.51 -0.30
CA PRO A 189 -11.93 -10.03 -1.28
C PRO A 189 -10.51 -9.51 -1.08
N VAL A 190 -9.49 -10.34 -1.31
CA VAL A 190 -8.10 -9.88 -1.32
C VAL A 190 -7.75 -9.24 -2.65
N LEU A 191 -7.12 -8.05 -2.63
CA LEU A 191 -6.56 -7.40 -3.81
C LEU A 191 -5.21 -8.05 -4.18
N GLU A 192 -5.27 -9.18 -4.88
CA GLU A 192 -4.08 -9.93 -5.32
C GLU A 192 -4.29 -10.48 -6.74
N PRO A 193 -3.91 -9.71 -7.77
CA PRO A 193 -4.09 -10.07 -9.17
C PRO A 193 -3.37 -11.37 -9.59
N TYR A 194 -2.34 -11.80 -8.84
CA TYR A 194 -1.66 -13.05 -9.13
C TYR A 194 -2.50 -14.28 -8.73
N LEU A 195 -3.38 -14.14 -7.74
CA LEU A 195 -4.30 -15.19 -7.31
C LEU A 195 -5.67 -15.08 -7.97
N ALA A 196 -6.06 -13.91 -8.47
CA ALA A 196 -7.35 -13.69 -9.14
C ALA A 196 -7.45 -14.36 -10.53
N HIS A 197 -8.67 -14.51 -11.07
CA HIS A 197 -8.87 -14.94 -12.47
C HIS A 197 -8.45 -13.86 -13.48
N SER A 198 -8.24 -14.24 -14.75
CA SER A 198 -7.93 -13.28 -15.82
C SER A 198 -8.91 -12.10 -15.84
N GLY A 199 -8.39 -10.88 -15.91
CA GLY A 199 -9.22 -9.66 -15.97
C GLY A 199 -9.87 -9.26 -14.64
N LYS A 200 -9.51 -9.89 -13.53
CA LYS A 200 -9.87 -9.46 -12.17
C LYS A 200 -8.62 -9.12 -11.36
N ASP A 201 -8.75 -8.14 -10.49
CA ASP A 201 -7.67 -7.73 -9.57
C ASP A 201 -7.81 -8.36 -8.18
N SER A 202 -9.00 -8.89 -7.85
CA SER A 202 -9.30 -9.47 -6.55
C SER A 202 -9.71 -10.94 -6.59
N LEU A 203 -9.46 -11.64 -5.48
CA LEU A 203 -9.93 -13.00 -5.22
C LEU A 203 -10.94 -12.97 -4.07
N GLU A 204 -12.14 -13.49 -4.33
CA GLU A 204 -13.22 -13.61 -3.35
C GLU A 204 -12.81 -14.44 -2.12
N PRO A 205 -13.41 -14.20 -0.94
CA PRO A 205 -13.11 -14.95 0.26
C PRO A 205 -13.34 -16.46 0.09
N LEU A 206 -12.34 -17.27 0.44
CA LEU A 206 -12.41 -18.74 0.38
C LEU A 206 -12.19 -19.35 1.75
N ASN A 207 -13.01 -20.33 2.13
CA ASN A 207 -12.70 -21.22 3.25
C ASN A 207 -11.65 -22.27 2.84
N VAL A 208 -11.27 -23.14 3.78
CA VAL A 208 -10.25 -24.18 3.56
C VAL A 208 -10.65 -25.18 2.46
N CYS A 209 -11.89 -25.64 2.43
CA CYS A 209 -12.37 -26.60 1.43
C CYS A 209 -12.40 -25.97 0.03
N GLU A 210 -12.97 -24.77 -0.07
CA GLU A 210 -13.00 -23.99 -1.32
C GLU A 210 -11.58 -23.70 -1.83
N SER A 211 -10.66 -23.35 -0.93
CA SER A 211 -9.25 -23.12 -1.30
C SER A 211 -8.57 -24.39 -1.79
N LYS A 212 -8.84 -25.55 -1.18
CA LYS A 212 -8.33 -26.84 -1.67
C LYS A 212 -8.78 -27.10 -3.10
N GLU A 213 -10.06 -26.92 -3.40
CA GLU A 213 -10.58 -27.07 -4.75
C GLU A 213 -9.98 -26.03 -5.71
N TYR A 214 -9.89 -24.77 -5.28
CA TYR A 214 -9.41 -23.65 -6.08
C TYR A 214 -7.95 -23.81 -6.54
N PHE A 215 -7.10 -24.30 -5.64
CA PHE A 215 -5.68 -24.54 -5.86
C PHE A 215 -5.36 -25.98 -6.27
N PHE A 216 -6.34 -26.86 -6.48
CA PHE A 216 -6.07 -28.24 -6.89
C PHE A 216 -5.91 -28.35 -8.41
N ARG A 217 -4.89 -29.09 -8.83
CA ARG A 217 -4.66 -29.49 -10.22
C ARG A 217 -4.26 -30.96 -10.29
N VAL A 218 -5.08 -31.77 -10.97
CA VAL A 218 -4.83 -33.21 -11.14
C VAL A 218 -3.61 -33.50 -12.02
N ASP A 219 -3.27 -32.57 -12.90
CA ASP A 219 -2.17 -32.67 -13.86
C ASP A 219 -0.88 -32.00 -13.38
N LEU A 220 -0.89 -31.34 -12.20
CA LEU A 220 0.27 -30.67 -11.63
C LEU A 220 0.55 -31.18 -10.21
N HIS A 221 1.72 -31.78 -10.03
CA HIS A 221 2.16 -32.30 -8.73
C HIS A 221 3.58 -31.84 -8.37
N PRO A 222 3.88 -31.65 -7.07
CA PRO A 222 2.92 -31.66 -5.96
C PRO A 222 2.01 -30.43 -5.97
N ASN A 223 0.76 -30.58 -5.53
CA ASN A 223 -0.12 -29.44 -5.25
C ASN A 223 0.31 -28.80 -3.92
N PRO A 224 0.14 -27.48 -3.76
CA PRO A 224 0.36 -26.83 -2.47
C PRO A 224 -0.59 -27.37 -1.42
N GLU A 225 -0.07 -27.64 -0.23
CA GLU A 225 -0.89 -27.99 0.92
C GLU A 225 -1.65 -26.76 1.42
N ILE A 226 -2.98 -26.86 1.46
CA ILE A 226 -3.85 -25.86 2.08
C ILE A 226 -4.14 -26.31 3.51
N LYS A 227 -3.47 -25.65 4.46
CA LYS A 227 -3.63 -25.86 5.90
C LYS A 227 -4.97 -25.32 6.41
N GLU A 228 -5.27 -25.58 7.68
CA GLU A 228 -6.51 -25.17 8.35
C GLU A 228 -6.63 -23.65 8.58
N ARG A 229 -5.52 -22.91 8.48
CA ARG A 229 -5.44 -21.48 8.76
C ARG A 229 -4.73 -20.74 7.63
N PHE A 230 -5.18 -19.52 7.38
CA PHE A 230 -4.56 -18.55 6.49
C PHE A 230 -3.83 -17.51 7.33
N HIS A 231 -2.74 -16.96 6.81
CA HIS A 231 -1.78 -16.15 7.56
C HIS A 231 -1.81 -14.71 7.05
N LEU A 232 -1.87 -13.74 7.96
CA LEU A 232 -1.74 -12.33 7.58
C LEU A 232 -0.39 -12.12 6.89
N TYR A 233 -0.42 -11.53 5.69
CA TYR A 233 0.76 -11.30 4.89
C TYR A 233 0.58 -10.06 4.02
N HIS A 234 1.69 -9.35 3.79
CA HIS A 234 1.78 -8.23 2.87
C HIS A 234 2.34 -8.75 1.53
N PRO A 235 1.52 -8.92 0.49
CA PRO A 235 2.00 -9.53 -0.75
C PRO A 235 2.90 -8.61 -1.57
N ASP A 236 2.81 -7.28 -1.37
CA ASP A 236 3.58 -6.31 -2.15
C ASP A 236 4.81 -5.76 -1.41
N LEU A 237 5.67 -6.67 -0.95
CA LEU A 237 6.96 -6.34 -0.32
C LEU A 237 8.02 -5.95 -1.37
N GLY A 238 7.63 -5.13 -2.34
CA GLY A 238 8.53 -4.55 -3.32
C GLY A 238 9.52 -3.58 -2.67
N PRO A 239 10.70 -3.37 -3.26
CA PRO A 239 11.73 -2.54 -2.66
C PRO A 239 11.35 -1.04 -2.63
N GLY A 240 10.33 -0.63 -3.39
CA GLY A 240 9.73 0.72 -3.29
C GLY A 240 8.84 0.90 -2.05
N ASN A 241 8.29 -0.18 -1.51
CA ASN A 241 7.33 -0.17 -0.40
C ASN A 241 7.98 -0.40 0.97
N ILE A 242 9.31 -0.40 1.02
CA ILE A 242 10.11 -0.57 2.23
C ILE A 242 10.92 0.70 2.42
N LEU A 243 10.69 1.42 3.51
CA LEU A 243 11.41 2.66 3.83
C LEU A 243 12.56 2.37 4.78
N ILE A 244 13.71 2.95 4.46
CA ILE A 244 14.95 2.85 5.22
C ILE A 244 15.31 4.21 5.79
N TYR A 245 15.61 4.24 7.09
CA TYR A 245 16.11 5.41 7.78
C TYR A 245 17.21 4.99 8.74
N ASP A 246 18.31 5.73 8.76
CA ASP A 246 19.48 5.42 9.58
C ASP A 246 19.90 3.93 9.51
N GLN A 247 19.96 3.40 8.28
CA GLN A 247 20.37 2.02 7.99
C GLN A 247 19.47 0.92 8.58
N ARG A 248 18.27 1.27 9.04
CA ARG A 248 17.29 0.34 9.64
C ARG A 248 15.96 0.40 8.90
N LEU A 249 15.14 -0.63 9.07
CA LEU A 249 13.77 -0.65 8.57
C LEU A 249 12.95 0.42 9.31
N ALA A 250 12.49 1.43 8.58
CA ALA A 250 11.73 2.56 9.12
C ALA A 250 10.21 2.32 9.04
N ALA A 251 9.73 1.79 7.92
CA ALA A 251 8.34 1.36 7.75
C ALA A 251 8.18 0.46 6.51
N ILE A 252 7.14 -0.37 6.54
CA ILE A 252 6.54 -0.97 5.34
C ILE A 252 5.31 -0.12 5.00
N ILE A 253 5.13 0.22 3.73
CA ILE A 253 4.02 1.03 3.22
C ILE A 253 3.21 0.26 2.18
N ASP A 254 2.10 0.85 1.74
CA ASP A 254 1.22 0.30 0.68
C ASP A 254 0.46 -0.97 1.08
N TRP A 255 -0.34 -0.84 2.14
CA TRP A 255 -0.99 -1.96 2.82
C TRP A 255 -2.31 -2.41 2.18
N GLU A 256 -2.68 -1.89 1.01
CA GLU A 256 -3.99 -2.14 0.38
C GLU A 256 -4.23 -3.61 0.04
N SER A 257 -3.17 -4.34 -0.32
CA SER A 257 -3.23 -5.76 -0.63
C SER A 257 -2.98 -6.66 0.57
N ALA A 258 -2.77 -6.15 1.77
CA ALA A 258 -2.50 -7.03 2.91
C ALA A 258 -3.80 -7.75 3.36
N GLY A 259 -3.65 -9.03 3.69
CA GLY A 259 -4.77 -9.92 3.99
C GLY A 259 -4.30 -11.29 4.45
N PHE A 260 -5.22 -12.23 4.57
CA PHE A 260 -4.94 -13.60 5.01
C PHE A 260 -4.74 -14.52 3.80
N TYR A 261 -3.55 -15.09 3.69
CA TYR A 261 -3.11 -15.88 2.54
C TYR A 261 -2.73 -17.32 2.91
N PRO A 262 -2.75 -18.25 1.93
CA PRO A 262 -2.24 -19.59 2.15
C PRO A 262 -0.76 -19.58 2.53
N HIS A 263 -0.34 -20.50 3.39
CA HIS A 263 1.04 -20.58 3.88
C HIS A 263 2.10 -20.63 2.76
N PHE A 264 1.80 -21.32 1.65
CA PHE A 264 2.72 -21.39 0.51
C PHE A 264 2.90 -20.04 -0.22
N TRP A 265 1.92 -19.14 -0.13
CA TRP A 265 1.93 -17.88 -0.87
C TRP A 265 3.03 -16.95 -0.39
N ILE A 266 3.36 -16.99 0.91
CA ILE A 266 4.36 -16.12 1.55
C ILE A 266 5.72 -16.19 0.84
N SER A 267 6.22 -17.40 0.51
CA SER A 267 7.49 -17.53 -0.25
C SER A 267 7.28 -17.65 -1.78
N THR A 268 6.08 -18.02 -2.21
CA THR A 268 5.78 -18.14 -3.64
C THR A 268 5.64 -16.79 -4.31
N LYS A 269 4.98 -15.80 -3.68
CA LYS A 269 4.78 -14.46 -4.22
C LYS A 269 6.10 -13.78 -4.65
N PRO A 270 7.17 -13.71 -3.83
CA PRO A 270 8.47 -13.18 -4.26
C PRO A 270 9.13 -13.96 -5.41
N SER A 271 8.73 -15.22 -5.64
CA SER A 271 9.25 -16.01 -6.76
C SER A 271 8.65 -15.60 -8.11
N VAL A 272 7.43 -15.09 -8.12
CA VAL A 272 6.62 -14.97 -9.34
C VAL A 272 6.24 -13.52 -9.66
N SER A 273 6.30 -12.62 -8.68
CA SER A 273 5.91 -11.23 -8.88
C SER A 273 7.09 -10.35 -9.26
N ARG A 274 6.93 -9.64 -10.38
CA ARG A 274 7.89 -8.62 -10.86
C ARG A 274 7.81 -7.30 -10.10
N GLY A 275 6.75 -7.08 -9.32
CA GLY A 275 6.65 -5.90 -8.44
C GLY A 275 7.74 -5.85 -7.37
N LEU A 276 8.39 -6.99 -7.11
CA LEU A 276 9.52 -7.08 -6.19
C LEU A 276 10.89 -7.01 -6.90
N ASP A 277 10.92 -6.75 -8.20
CA ASP A 277 12.17 -6.39 -8.90
C ASP A 277 12.58 -4.96 -8.52
N PHE A 278 13.87 -4.63 -8.61
CA PHE A 278 14.33 -3.25 -8.51
C PHE A 278 13.81 -2.43 -9.69
N CYS A 279 12.88 -1.53 -9.40
CA CYS A 279 12.34 -0.59 -10.38
C CYS A 279 12.43 0.85 -9.84
N PRO A 280 13.15 1.76 -10.52
CA PRO A 280 14.02 1.50 -11.67
C PRO A 280 15.20 0.56 -11.32
N PRO A 281 15.84 -0.11 -12.30
CA PRO A 281 17.00 -0.95 -12.05
C PRO A 281 18.16 -0.20 -11.36
N ILE A 282 19.03 -0.93 -10.66
CA ILE A 282 20.24 -0.39 -10.03
C ILE A 282 21.45 -0.82 -10.87
N PRO A 283 22.30 0.11 -11.34
CA PRO A 283 23.45 -0.23 -12.18
C PRO A 283 24.37 -1.26 -11.51
N GLY A 284 24.68 -2.35 -12.23
CA GLY A 284 25.58 -3.41 -11.77
C GLY A 284 24.97 -4.40 -10.77
N ILE A 285 23.68 -4.29 -10.45
CA ILE A 285 22.96 -5.22 -9.56
C ILE A 285 21.85 -5.92 -10.36
N ASP A 286 21.70 -7.23 -10.17
CA ASP A 286 20.60 -8.01 -10.76
C ASP A 286 19.25 -7.44 -10.28
N GLU A 287 18.35 -7.09 -11.21
CA GLU A 287 17.04 -6.53 -10.90
C GLU A 287 16.21 -7.42 -9.98
N THR A 288 16.46 -8.73 -9.98
CA THR A 288 15.73 -9.73 -9.19
C THR A 288 16.40 -10.05 -7.84
N GLU A 289 17.54 -9.43 -7.53
CA GLU A 289 18.35 -9.70 -6.33
C GLU A 289 17.52 -9.65 -5.04
N TRP A 290 16.71 -8.59 -4.86
CA TRP A 290 15.85 -8.42 -3.68
C TRP A 290 14.89 -9.59 -3.50
N ARG A 291 14.02 -9.85 -4.48
CA ARG A 291 13.01 -10.90 -4.38
C ARG A 291 13.63 -12.30 -4.30
N LYS A 292 14.81 -12.51 -4.90
CA LYS A 292 15.57 -13.76 -4.76
C LYS A 292 16.01 -13.96 -3.31
N ARG A 293 16.62 -12.97 -2.68
CA ARG A 293 17.11 -13.06 -1.29
C ARG A 293 15.99 -13.13 -0.27
N LEU A 294 14.94 -12.31 -0.42
CA LEU A 294 13.75 -12.36 0.42
C LEU A 294 13.13 -13.77 0.41
N ARG A 295 12.92 -14.33 -0.78
CA ARG A 295 12.39 -15.68 -0.95
C ARG A 295 13.24 -16.73 -0.24
N MET A 296 14.55 -16.73 -0.47
CA MET A 296 15.45 -17.74 0.14
C MET A 296 15.35 -17.70 1.66
N LYS A 297 15.38 -16.50 2.26
CA LYS A 297 15.21 -16.34 3.70
C LYS A 297 13.86 -16.84 4.20
N LEU A 298 12.77 -16.57 3.48
CA LEU A 298 11.45 -17.11 3.84
C LEU A 298 11.41 -18.64 3.76
N GLN A 299 12.06 -19.24 2.75
CA GLN A 299 12.17 -20.70 2.65
C GLN A 299 12.95 -21.29 3.82
N ASP A 300 14.04 -20.64 4.25
CA ASP A 300 14.82 -21.04 5.44
C ASP A 300 13.99 -20.97 6.74
N ARG A 301 12.94 -20.14 6.77
CA ARG A 301 11.95 -20.07 7.87
C ARG A 301 10.81 -21.09 7.76
N GLY A 302 10.83 -21.95 6.74
CA GLY A 302 9.86 -23.04 6.58
C GLY A 302 8.63 -22.69 5.72
N TYR A 303 8.61 -21.53 5.06
CA TYR A 303 7.55 -21.21 4.09
C TYR A 303 7.81 -21.95 2.77
N PRO A 304 6.94 -22.88 2.33
CA PRO A 304 7.22 -23.69 1.15
C PRO A 304 7.00 -22.88 -0.14
N ARG A 305 7.82 -23.16 -1.15
CA ARG A 305 7.83 -22.45 -2.44
C ARG A 305 7.20 -23.31 -3.53
N PHE A 306 6.19 -22.78 -4.22
CA PHE A 306 5.47 -23.44 -5.31
C PHE A 306 5.48 -22.61 -6.60
N ALA A 307 6.62 -22.03 -6.97
CA ALA A 307 6.69 -21.10 -8.10
C ALA A 307 6.41 -21.77 -9.45
N GLU A 308 7.04 -22.91 -9.74
CA GLU A 308 6.87 -23.64 -11.00
C GLU A 308 5.43 -24.15 -11.13
N TRP A 309 4.90 -24.73 -10.05
CA TRP A 309 3.49 -25.12 -9.97
C TRP A 309 2.56 -23.92 -10.20
N PHE A 310 2.83 -22.77 -9.55
CA PHE A 310 2.02 -21.56 -9.68
C PHE A 310 1.99 -21.06 -11.13
N MET A 311 3.13 -21.06 -11.83
CA MET A 311 3.18 -20.60 -13.22
C MET A 311 2.30 -21.45 -14.14
N GLU A 312 2.24 -22.77 -13.94
CA GLU A 312 1.34 -23.66 -14.70
C GLU A 312 -0.11 -23.59 -14.22
N TRP A 313 -0.33 -23.40 -12.92
CA TRP A 313 -1.65 -23.14 -12.36
C TRP A 313 -2.25 -21.85 -12.92
N ARG A 314 -1.49 -20.76 -12.96
CA ARG A 314 -1.94 -19.45 -13.45
C ARG A 314 -2.41 -19.50 -14.90
N LYS A 315 -1.75 -20.27 -15.77
CA LYS A 315 -2.17 -20.46 -17.17
C LYS A 315 -3.60 -21.00 -17.29
N SER A 316 -4.06 -21.81 -16.33
CA SER A 316 -5.44 -22.31 -16.31
C SER A 316 -6.47 -21.26 -15.87
N LYS A 317 -6.04 -20.21 -15.17
CA LYS A 317 -6.87 -19.09 -14.72
C LYS A 317 -6.92 -17.95 -15.73
N SER A 318 -6.08 -18.01 -16.76
CA SER A 318 -6.01 -17.05 -17.88
C SER A 318 -6.91 -17.41 -19.07
N ARG A 319 -7.46 -18.64 -19.09
CA ARG A 319 -8.43 -19.13 -20.08
C ARG A 319 -9.83 -19.02 -19.54
#